data_AF-A0A6G0PWR8-F1
#
_entry.id   AF-A0A6G0PWR8-F1
#
_cell.length_a   1.000
_cell.length_b   1.000
_cell.length_c   1.000
_cell.angle_alpha   90.00
_cell.angle_beta   90.00
_cell.angle_gamma   90.00
#
_symmetry.space_group_name_H-M   'P 1'
#
loop_
_entity.id
_entity.type
_entity.pdbx_description
1 polymer ?
#
loop_
_entity_poly.entity_id
_entity_poly.type
_entity_poly.pdbx_seq_one_letter_code
_entity_poly.pdbx_strand_id
1 'polypeptide(L)'
;AVLHKAGANAKGILQYLRERTGKKTILRDVHNMLQRMKTKENAGLGDAQRAFAVLDGFCGQDGCNSAEVLVDSDTNVARVLTFQTAKMKRLFKAFPEVVMVDSTHNTNENRYKLFSFVVHDVFGKVRAWC
;
A
#
# COMPACT_ATOMS: atom_id res chain seq x y z
N ALA A 1 5.59 -5.56 -23.78
CA ALA A 1 4.51 -5.07 -22.90
C ALA A 1 3.49 -6.16 -22.55
N VAL A 2 2.95 -6.88 -23.54
CA VAL A 2 1.88 -7.88 -23.33
C VAL A 2 2.28 -9.04 -22.41
N LEU A 3 3.46 -9.64 -22.59
CA LEU A 3 3.88 -10.81 -21.80
C LEU A 3 4.08 -10.52 -20.31
N HIS A 4 4.62 -9.36 -19.94
CA HIS A 4 4.74 -8.96 -18.54
C HIS A 4 3.36 -8.72 -17.90
N LYS A 5 2.45 -8.08 -18.64
CA LYS A 5 1.06 -7.89 -18.18
C LYS A 5 0.28 -9.21 -18.07
N ALA A 6 0.69 -10.24 -18.80
CA ALA A 6 0.15 -11.60 -18.70
C ALA A 6 0.83 -12.46 -17.60
N GLY A 7 1.63 -11.86 -16.71
CA GLY A 7 2.26 -12.56 -15.59
C GLY A 7 3.51 -13.37 -15.91
N ALA A 8 4.09 -13.22 -17.11
CA ALA A 8 5.31 -13.94 -17.46
C ALA A 8 6.52 -13.43 -16.66
N ASN A 9 7.29 -14.35 -16.08
CA ASN A 9 8.52 -14.02 -15.38
C ASN A 9 9.63 -13.57 -16.35
N ALA A 10 10.68 -12.92 -15.84
CA ALA A 10 11.75 -12.34 -16.65
C ALA A 10 12.48 -13.38 -17.53
N LYS A 11 12.56 -14.65 -17.09
CA LYS A 11 13.15 -15.74 -17.88
C LYS A 11 12.26 -16.11 -19.08
N GLY A 12 10.95 -16.20 -18.88
CA GLY A 12 9.99 -16.46 -19.96
C GLY A 12 9.97 -15.33 -20.99
N ILE A 13 10.05 -14.08 -20.55
CA ILE A 13 10.17 -12.93 -21.46
C ILE A 13 11.49 -12.98 -22.24
N LEU A 14 12.60 -13.34 -21.60
CA LEU A 14 13.89 -13.48 -22.27
C LEU A 14 13.85 -14.56 -23.35
N GLN A 15 13.28 -15.72 -23.03
CA GLN A 15 13.17 -16.85 -23.95
C GLN A 15 12.35 -16.46 -25.19
N TYR A 16 11.18 -15.85 -24.98
CA TYR A 16 10.35 -15.35 -26.07
C TYR A 16 11.10 -14.35 -26.97
N LEU A 17 11.87 -13.43 -26.39
CA LEU A 17 12.63 -12.44 -27.17
C LEU A 17 13.70 -13.10 -28.03
N ARG A 18 14.40 -14.12 -27.52
CA ARG A 18 15.41 -14.88 -28.28
C ARG A 18 14.77 -15.64 -29.43
N GLU A 19 13.67 -16.35 -29.16
CA GLU A 19 12.94 -17.14 -30.15
C GLU A 19 12.35 -16.27 -31.27
N ARG A 20 11.82 -15.09 -30.94
CA ARG A 20 11.17 -14.21 -31.92
C ARG A 20 12.10 -13.30 -32.69
N THR A 21 13.19 -12.83 -32.08
CA THR A 21 14.05 -11.80 -32.68
C THR A 21 15.41 -12.31 -33.13
N GLY A 22 15.82 -13.50 -32.67
CA GLY A 22 17.17 -14.04 -32.92
C GLY A 22 18.30 -13.23 -32.27
N LYS A 23 17.99 -12.17 -31.52
CA LYS A 23 19.00 -11.31 -30.88
C LYS A 23 19.59 -11.98 -29.65
N LYS A 24 20.89 -11.78 -29.44
CA LYS A 24 21.61 -12.20 -28.21
C LYS A 24 21.26 -11.29 -27.04
N THR A 25 20.00 -11.29 -26.61
CA THR A 25 19.54 -10.59 -25.41
C THR A 25 19.97 -11.34 -24.15
N ILE A 26 20.26 -10.59 -23.09
CA ILE A 26 20.57 -11.13 -21.76
C ILE A 26 19.50 -10.74 -20.74
N LEU A 27 19.48 -11.44 -19.60
CA LEU A 27 18.53 -11.18 -18.50
C LEU A 27 18.54 -9.72 -18.06
N ARG A 28 19.71 -9.07 -18.05
CA ARG A 28 19.85 -7.65 -17.70
C ARG A 28 19.06 -6.73 -18.64
N ASP A 29 19.00 -7.04 -19.93
CA ASP A 29 18.26 -6.23 -20.90
C ASP A 29 16.75 -6.29 -20.63
N VAL A 30 16.27 -7.47 -20.25
CA VAL A 30 14.87 -7.68 -19.85
C VAL A 30 14.57 -6.93 -18.56
N HIS A 31 15.44 -7.01 -17.54
CA HIS A 31 15.28 -6.24 -16.31
C HIS A 31 15.26 -4.73 -16.57
N ASN A 32 16.19 -4.22 -17.38
CA ASN A 32 16.24 -2.81 -17.77
C ASN A 32 14.97 -2.38 -18.52
N MET A 33 14.45 -3.23 -19.41
CA MET A 33 13.20 -2.97 -20.11
C MET A 33 12.02 -2.92 -19.15
N LEU A 34 11.90 -3.90 -18.24
CA LEU A 34 10.83 -3.94 -17.24
C LEU A 34 10.90 -2.75 -16.29
N GLN A 35 12.11 -2.37 -15.86
CA GLN A 35 12.33 -1.21 -15.02
C GLN A 35 11.91 0.07 -15.75
N ARG A 36 12.34 0.27 -17.00
CA ARG A 36 11.89 1.42 -17.82
C ARG A 36 10.39 1.43 -18.03
N MET A 37 9.76 0.27 -18.19
CA MET A 37 8.32 0.15 -18.30
C MET A 37 7.61 0.56 -17.01
N LYS A 38 8.08 0.10 -15.83
CA LYS A 38 7.57 0.55 -14.53
C LYS A 38 7.76 2.06 -14.35
N THR A 39 8.94 2.58 -14.70
CA THR A 39 9.20 4.02 -14.63
C THR A 39 8.31 4.81 -15.58
N LYS A 40 8.00 4.29 -16.78
CA LYS A 40 7.07 4.92 -17.74
C LYS A 40 5.61 4.83 -17.34
N GLU A 41 5.17 3.69 -16.79
CA GLU A 41 3.83 3.53 -16.22
C GLU A 41 3.63 4.49 -15.04
N ASN A 42 4.71 4.76 -14.31
CA ASN A 42 4.75 5.73 -13.21
C ASN A 42 5.20 7.14 -13.63
N ALA A 43 5.42 7.40 -14.94
CA ALA A 43 5.87 8.69 -15.43
C ALA A 43 4.65 9.61 -15.56
N GLY A 44 4.55 10.58 -14.65
CA GLY A 44 3.46 11.56 -14.60
C GLY A 44 2.69 11.58 -13.28
N LEU A 45 2.86 10.55 -12.44
CA LEU A 45 2.30 10.53 -11.09
C LEU A 45 3.37 11.00 -10.09
N GLY A 46 3.14 12.16 -9.48
CA GLY A 46 3.89 12.62 -8.31
C GLY A 46 3.68 11.68 -7.12
N ASP A 47 4.55 11.76 -6.12
CA ASP A 47 4.55 10.83 -4.98
C ASP A 47 3.20 10.83 -4.23
N ALA A 48 2.50 11.97 -4.16
CA ALA A 48 1.16 12.05 -3.61
C ALA A 48 0.15 11.19 -4.39
N GLN A 49 0.14 11.28 -5.72
CA GLN A 49 -0.78 10.50 -6.55
C GLN A 49 -0.49 9.00 -6.46
N ARG A 50 0.77 8.61 -6.26
CA ARG A 50 1.14 7.21 -5.98
C ARG A 50 0.62 6.76 -4.62
N ALA A 51 0.73 7.60 -3.59
CA ALA A 51 0.19 7.29 -2.27
C ALA A 51 -1.34 7.12 -2.32
N PHE A 52 -2.06 7.98 -3.05
CA PHE A 52 -3.51 7.82 -3.24
C PHE A 52 -3.87 6.53 -3.98
N ALA A 53 -3.13 6.14 -5.03
CA ALA A 53 -3.37 4.88 -5.73
C ALA A 53 -3.19 3.65 -4.82
N VAL A 54 -2.26 3.70 -3.85
CA VAL A 54 -2.10 2.65 -2.84
C VAL A 54 -3.31 2.59 -1.90
N LEU A 55 -3.83 3.75 -1.47
CA LEU A 55 -5.02 3.82 -0.62
C LEU A 55 -6.29 3.36 -1.34
N ASP A 56 -6.45 3.72 -2.62
CA ASP A 56 -7.54 3.24 -3.47
C ASP A 56 -7.47 1.72 -3.65
N GLY A 57 -6.27 1.20 -3.94
CA GLY A 57 -6.03 -0.25 -4.03
C GLY A 57 -6.38 -0.95 -2.71
N PHE A 58 -5.97 -0.39 -1.58
CA PHE A 58 -6.32 -0.89 -0.25
C PHE A 58 -7.83 -0.93 -0.02
N CYS A 59 -8.56 0.14 -0.36
CA CYS A 59 -10.03 0.17 -0.24
C CYS A 59 -10.72 -0.82 -1.20
N GLY A 60 -10.14 -1.07 -2.37
CA GLY A 60 -10.65 -2.04 -3.34
C GLY A 60 -10.42 -3.51 -2.98
N GLN A 61 -9.55 -3.81 -2.01
CA GLN A 61 -9.25 -5.19 -1.60
C GLN A 61 -10.37 -5.85 -0.78
N ASP A 62 -11.05 -5.09 0.08
CA ASP A 62 -12.13 -5.57 0.95
C ASP A 62 -13.14 -4.45 1.19
N GLY A 63 -14.44 -4.73 1.13
CA GLY A 63 -15.49 -3.72 1.36
C GLY A 63 -15.51 -3.13 2.78
N CYS A 64 -14.84 -3.78 3.73
CA CYS A 64 -14.61 -3.24 5.07
C CYS A 64 -13.42 -2.28 5.13
N ASN A 65 -12.52 -2.29 4.16
CA ASN A 65 -11.40 -1.37 4.11
C ASN A 65 -11.91 0.07 3.86
N SER A 66 -11.25 1.05 4.45
CA SER A 66 -11.45 2.47 4.13
C SER A 66 -10.22 3.26 4.50
N ALA A 67 -9.93 4.28 3.71
CA ALA A 67 -8.89 5.25 4.00
C ALA A 67 -9.48 6.67 3.93
N GLU A 68 -9.04 7.54 4.83
CA GLU A 68 -9.34 8.95 4.84
C GLU A 68 -8.04 9.75 4.93
N VAL A 69 -7.90 10.77 4.08
CA VAL A 69 -6.70 11.60 3.99
C VAL A 69 -7.09 13.03 4.31
N LEU A 70 -6.44 13.59 5.32
CA LEU A 70 -6.58 14.99 5.71
C LEU A 70 -5.24 15.68 5.52
N VAL A 71 -5.21 16.74 4.72
CA VAL A 71 -4.01 17.56 4.51
C VAL A 71 -4.13 18.80 5.38
N ASP A 72 -3.18 18.94 6.31
CA ASP A 72 -3.07 20.10 7.18
C ASP A 72 -2.58 21.30 6.36
N SER A 73 -3.39 22.36 6.26
CA SER A 73 -3.11 23.54 5.41
C SER A 73 -1.87 24.31 5.84
N ASP A 74 -1.57 24.28 7.14
CA ASP A 74 -0.55 25.15 7.74
C ASP A 74 0.83 24.48 7.67
N THR A 75 0.86 23.16 7.85
CA THR A 75 2.10 22.37 7.83
C THR A 75 2.34 21.64 6.51
N ASN A 76 1.32 21.58 5.63
CA ASN A 76 1.29 20.79 4.41
C ASN A 76 1.59 19.29 4.65
N VAL A 77 1.27 18.80 5.85
CA VAL A 77 1.43 17.38 6.24
C VAL A 77 0.13 16.64 5.96
N ALA A 78 0.22 15.57 5.19
CA ALA A 78 -0.89 14.64 4.99
C ALA A 78 -0.98 13.66 6.18
N ARG A 79 -2.13 13.64 6.86
CA ARG A 79 -2.50 12.67 7.88
C ARG A 79 -3.46 11.67 7.25
N VAL A 80 -3.18 10.38 7.44
CA VAL A 80 -3.96 9.30 6.85
C VAL A 80 -4.50 8.41 7.96
N LEU A 81 -5.80 8.14 7.91
CA LEU A 81 -6.48 7.17 8.77
C LEU A 81 -6.97 6.01 7.92
N THR A 82 -6.68 4.77 8.32
CA THR A 82 -7.17 3.57 7.63
C THR A 82 -7.88 2.64 8.59
N PHE A 83 -8.95 2.01 8.10
CA PHE A 83 -9.67 0.94 8.81
C PHE A 83 -9.68 -0.30 7.92
N GLN A 84 -9.35 -1.46 8.49
CA GLN A 84 -9.39 -2.74 7.78
C GLN A 84 -10.64 -3.57 8.07
N THR A 85 -11.34 -3.28 9.17
CA THR A 85 -12.49 -4.08 9.60
C THR A 85 -13.68 -3.21 9.99
N ALA A 86 -14.89 -3.74 9.78
CA ALA A 86 -16.13 -3.13 10.27
C ALA A 86 -16.11 -2.92 11.79
N LYS A 87 -15.39 -3.76 12.53
CA LYS A 87 -15.22 -3.64 13.98
C LYS A 87 -14.41 -2.41 14.37
N MET A 88 -13.28 -2.13 13.70
CA MET A 88 -12.50 -0.92 13.96
C MET A 88 -13.34 0.34 13.72
N LYS A 89 -14.08 0.39 12.61
CA LYS A 89 -15.01 1.48 12.29
C LYS A 89 -16.07 1.68 13.38
N ARG A 90 -16.71 0.59 13.82
CA ARG A 90 -17.73 0.63 14.89
C ARG A 90 -17.16 1.12 16.22
N LEU A 91 -15.98 0.64 16.61
CA LEU A 91 -15.34 1.03 17.87
C LEU A 91 -14.89 2.50 17.84
N PHE A 92 -14.27 2.94 16.76
CA PHE A 92 -13.88 4.34 16.58
C PHE A 92 -15.11 5.26 16.64
N LYS A 93 -16.22 4.88 16.00
CA LYS A 93 -17.48 5.64 16.07
C LYS A 93 -18.10 5.66 17.47
N ALA A 94 -18.01 4.55 18.21
CA ALA A 94 -18.62 4.44 19.53
C ALA A 94 -17.79 5.12 20.63
N PHE A 95 -16.46 5.15 20.49
CA PHE A 95 -15.55 5.65 21.51
C PHE A 95 -14.42 6.49 20.87
N PRO A 96 -14.72 7.62 20.20
CA PRO A 96 -13.69 8.42 19.54
C PRO A 96 -12.63 8.96 20.51
N GLU A 97 -12.99 9.15 21.78
CA GLU A 97 -12.14 9.74 22.83
C GLU A 97 -11.26 8.72 23.56
N VAL A 98 -11.57 7.42 23.45
CA VAL A 98 -10.89 6.32 24.18
C VAL A 98 -9.99 5.51 23.26
N VAL A 99 -9.63 6.08 22.11
CA VAL A 99 -8.70 5.46 21.16
C VAL A 99 -7.28 5.79 21.59
N MET A 100 -6.65 4.85 22.30
CA MET A 100 -5.21 4.92 22.52
C MET A 100 -4.49 4.41 21.28
N VAL A 101 -3.71 5.31 20.68
CA VAL A 101 -2.87 5.04 19.50
C VAL A 101 -1.49 4.63 20.02
N ASP A 102 -1.23 3.32 20.07
CA ASP A 102 0.12 2.84 20.42
C ASP A 102 1.07 3.03 19.23
N SER A 103 2.03 3.95 19.36
CA SER A 103 3.08 4.22 18.36
C SER A 103 4.44 3.64 18.76
N THR A 104 4.51 2.89 19.86
CA THR A 104 5.78 2.54 20.51
C THR A 104 6.52 1.42 19.80
N HIS A 105 5.81 0.49 19.13
CA HIS A 105 6.45 -0.67 18.50
C HIS A 105 5.92 -0.97 17.09
N ASN A 106 6.84 -1.36 16.23
CA ASN A 106 6.66 -1.79 14.84
C ASN A 106 6.37 -0.73 13.77
N THR A 107 7.07 -0.91 12.65
CA THR A 107 6.76 -0.32 11.35
C THR A 107 6.43 -1.44 10.37
N ASN A 108 5.53 -1.22 9.42
CA ASN A 108 5.34 -2.20 8.35
C ASN A 108 6.57 -2.28 7.41
N GLU A 109 6.55 -3.16 6.42
CA GLU A 109 7.62 -3.31 5.42
C GLU A 109 7.95 -1.99 4.68
N ASN A 110 6.99 -1.07 4.64
CA ASN A 110 7.12 0.26 4.05
C ASN A 110 7.52 1.35 5.07
N ARG A 111 7.95 0.96 6.27
CA ARG A 111 8.39 1.83 7.38
C ARG A 111 7.33 2.78 7.95
N TYR A 112 6.05 2.58 7.64
CA TYR A 112 4.98 3.33 8.31
C TYR A 112 4.78 2.78 9.70
N LYS A 113 4.64 3.68 10.68
CA LYS A 113 4.28 3.32 12.06
C LYS A 113 2.95 2.57 12.06
N LEU A 114 2.95 1.39 12.66
CA LEU A 114 1.72 0.65 12.90
C LEU A 114 1.08 1.18 14.19
N PHE A 115 -0.24 1.30 14.18
CA PHE A 115 -1.02 1.77 15.31
C PHE A 115 -2.05 0.69 15.66
N SER A 116 -2.04 0.23 16.90
CA SER A 116 -3.05 -0.69 17.41
C SER A 116 -4.08 0.08 18.22
N PHE A 117 -5.36 -0.27 18.07
CA PHE A 117 -6.44 0.33 18.83
C PHE A 117 -6.60 -0.41 20.16
N VAL A 118 -6.61 0.34 21.25
CA VAL A 118 -6.93 -0.17 22.59
C VAL A 118 -8.16 0.56 23.11
N VAL A 119 -9.17 -0.20 23.51
CA VAL A 119 -10.37 0.32 24.20
C VAL A 119 -10.33 -0.15 25.65
N HIS A 120 -10.40 0.80 26.58
CA HIS A 120 -10.56 0.51 28.00
C HIS A 120 -12.05 0.37 28.33
N ASP A 121 -12.47 -0.81 28.77
CA ASP A 121 -13.75 -0.99 29.45
C ASP A 121 -13.63 -0.52 30.91
N VAL A 122 -14.71 -0.05 31.52
CA VAL A 122 -14.80 0.50 32.90
C VAL A 122 -14.26 -0.51 33.94
N PHE A 123 -14.20 -1.79 33.59
CA PHE A 123 -13.65 -2.89 34.38
C PHE A 123 -12.14 -3.14 34.19
N GLY A 124 -11.39 -2.26 33.51
CA GLY A 124 -9.94 -2.36 33.37
C GLY A 124 -9.45 -3.48 32.44
N LYS A 125 -10.34 -4.14 31.69
CA LYS A 125 -9.94 -5.15 30.69
C LYS A 125 -9.48 -4.47 29.40
N VAL A 126 -8.23 -4.70 29.05
CA VAL A 126 -7.58 -4.18 27.85
C VAL A 126 -7.63 -5.24 26.75
N ARG A 127 -8.13 -4.89 25.55
CA ARG A 127 -7.94 -5.71 24.34
C ARG A 127 -7.25 -4.88 23.27
N ALA A 128 -6.02 -5.24 22.96
CA ALA A 128 -5.30 -4.71 21.80
C ALA A 128 -5.72 -5.48 20.54
N TRP A 129 -6.01 -4.77 19.46
CA TRP A 129 -6.26 -5.34 18.14
C TRP A 129 -5.22 -4.77 17.17
N CYS A 130 -4.44 -5.67 16.56
CA CYS A 130 -3.59 -5.38 15.40
C CYS A 130 -4.42 -5.56 14.12
#